data_AF-A0A7V9QKV1-F1
#
_entry.id   AF-A0A7V9QKV1-F1
#
_cell.length_a   1.000
_cell.length_b   1.000
_cell.length_c   1.000
_cell.angle_alpha   90.00
_cell.angle_beta   90.00
_cell.angle_gamma   90.00
#
_symmetry.space_group_name_H-M   'P 1'
#
loop_
_entity.id
_entity.type
_entity.pdbx_description
1 polymer ?
#
loop_
_entity_poly.entity_id
_entity_poly.type
_entity_poly.pdbx_seq_one_letter_code
_entity_poly.pdbx_strand_id
1 'polypeptide(L)'
;MVTVRTLRLRAFLAPAAIATLLILATACGSRDVNAPITLASLVVTPNPQTLDTSATQQFTASGTNSLGGAIAVTPVWSVLAGGGTINASTGLFTAGVDTGTFTNTVRATSGSVSADATVIVITQPVLVGAVNILASAAPNGIMAGTAFSCVSNGVINANLSISPGTTVNGFPPCVITGSQHLGDSVAIKAQLDLTAAYDSLKGLPCPVGNTISANLGGTTKMAGVYCAGTSIGVTGILTLDANNDSTARFVFQAGTSLTTAGSVVLINGAKAKNVFWVVGSSATIGTGSVWQGNILALTSISLLDDATLIGRALARNGAVSLTSNNFITLP
;
A
#
# COMPACT_ATOMS: atom_id res chain seq x y z
N MET A 1 -22.38 19.80 -91.93
CA MET A 1 -23.37 19.05 -92.72
C MET A 1 -22.74 17.71 -93.07
N VAL A 2 -22.99 16.64 -92.31
CA VAL A 2 -22.33 15.36 -92.59
C VAL A 2 -23.33 14.23 -92.48
N THR A 3 -23.74 13.75 -93.65
CA THR A 3 -24.52 12.53 -93.89
C THR A 3 -23.57 11.33 -93.83
N VAL A 4 -23.92 10.26 -93.11
CA VAL A 4 -23.34 8.92 -93.33
C VAL A 4 -24.45 7.86 -93.33
N ARG A 5 -24.28 6.91 -94.26
CA ARG A 5 -25.19 5.91 -94.80
C ARG A 5 -25.46 4.68 -93.90
N THR A 6 -26.60 4.09 -94.21
CA THR A 6 -27.20 2.76 -93.97
C THR A 6 -26.31 1.50 -94.10
N LEU A 7 -26.58 0.43 -93.31
CA LEU A 7 -27.13 -0.86 -93.79
C LEU A 7 -27.64 -1.80 -92.66
N ARG A 8 -28.48 -2.76 -93.07
CA ARG A 8 -29.45 -3.62 -92.34
C ARG A 8 -28.83 -4.82 -91.60
N LEU A 9 -29.55 -5.47 -90.65
CA LEU A 9 -30.30 -6.76 -90.84
C LEU A 9 -30.63 -7.52 -89.52
N ARG A 10 -31.85 -8.09 -89.49
CA ARG A 10 -32.33 -9.36 -88.86
C ARG A 10 -32.47 -9.53 -87.33
N ALA A 11 -33.67 -9.97 -86.96
CA ALA A 11 -34.08 -10.45 -85.64
C ALA A 11 -33.57 -11.87 -85.35
N PHE A 12 -33.24 -12.14 -84.09
CA PHE A 12 -33.13 -13.47 -83.48
C PHE A 12 -33.58 -13.39 -82.01
N LEU A 13 -34.46 -14.31 -81.59
CA LEU A 13 -34.91 -14.49 -80.20
C LEU A 13 -33.87 -15.26 -79.37
N ALA A 14 -33.71 -14.90 -78.09
CA ALA A 14 -33.25 -15.79 -77.02
C ALA A 14 -33.71 -15.27 -75.63
N PRO A 15 -34.01 -16.13 -74.64
CA PRO A 15 -34.72 -15.79 -73.40
C PRO A 15 -33.76 -15.53 -72.22
N ALA A 16 -34.10 -14.63 -71.28
CA ALA A 16 -33.33 -14.48 -70.04
C ALA A 16 -34.17 -14.02 -68.84
N ALA A 17 -34.37 -14.98 -67.92
CA ALA A 17 -34.48 -14.89 -66.46
C ALA A 17 -35.22 -13.70 -65.81
N ILE A 18 -36.39 -14.01 -65.23
CA ILE A 18 -37.06 -13.18 -64.22
C ILE A 18 -36.29 -13.35 -62.89
N ALA A 19 -35.55 -12.32 -62.49
CA ALA A 19 -34.98 -12.22 -61.14
C ALA A 19 -36.05 -11.70 -60.17
N THR A 20 -36.53 -12.56 -59.28
CA THR A 20 -37.43 -12.18 -58.19
C THR A 20 -36.63 -11.45 -57.12
N LEU A 21 -36.81 -10.13 -57.01
CA LEU A 21 -36.21 -9.30 -55.98
C LEU A 21 -36.92 -9.55 -54.64
N LEU A 22 -36.39 -10.44 -53.80
CA LEU A 22 -36.85 -10.63 -52.43
C LEU A 22 -36.31 -9.49 -51.57
N ILE A 23 -37.13 -8.45 -51.35
CA ILE A 23 -36.82 -7.36 -50.43
C ILE A 23 -36.91 -7.94 -49.01
N LEU A 24 -35.76 -8.21 -48.37
CA LEU A 24 -35.71 -8.34 -46.91
C LEU A 24 -36.03 -6.96 -46.33
N ALA A 25 -37.27 -6.78 -45.89
CA ALA A 25 -37.59 -5.71 -44.96
C ALA A 25 -36.85 -6.01 -43.66
N THR A 26 -35.67 -5.41 -43.47
CA THR A 26 -35.14 -5.19 -42.14
C THR A 26 -36.19 -4.38 -41.40
N ALA A 27 -36.89 -5.01 -40.46
CA ALA A 27 -37.71 -4.31 -39.49
C ALA A 27 -36.77 -3.40 -38.69
N CYS A 28 -36.60 -2.16 -39.18
CA CYS A 28 -36.09 -1.08 -38.38
C CYS A 28 -37.17 -0.86 -37.32
N GLY A 29 -37.01 -1.46 -36.14
CA GLY A 29 -37.92 -1.26 -35.03
C GLY A 29 -38.05 0.24 -34.81
N SER A 30 -39.24 0.77 -35.05
CA SER A 30 -39.60 2.15 -34.74
C SER A 30 -39.41 2.32 -33.24
N ARG A 31 -38.30 2.92 -32.83
CA ARG A 31 -38.14 3.39 -31.45
C ARG A 31 -39.17 4.49 -31.28
N ASP A 32 -40.22 4.23 -30.49
CA ASP A 32 -41.15 5.26 -30.07
C ASP A 32 -40.37 6.35 -29.33
N VAL A 33 -40.07 7.45 -30.01
CA VAL A 33 -39.30 8.59 -29.47
C VAL A 33 -40.09 9.34 -28.38
N ASN A 34 -41.35 8.93 -28.15
CA ASN A 34 -42.29 9.53 -27.22
C ASN A 34 -42.55 8.67 -25.96
N ALA A 35 -41.88 7.52 -25.81
CA ALA A 35 -41.95 6.74 -24.59
C ALA A 35 -41.27 7.48 -23.42
N PRO A 36 -41.80 7.45 -22.19
CA PRO A 36 -41.16 8.06 -21.04
C PRO A 36 -39.73 7.53 -20.84
N ILE A 37 -38.76 8.42 -20.62
CA ILE A 37 -37.39 8.02 -20.27
C ILE A 37 -37.42 7.47 -18.85
N THR A 38 -37.35 6.16 -18.73
CA THR A 38 -37.33 5.45 -17.45
C THR A 38 -35.95 4.88 -17.17
N LEU A 39 -35.62 4.72 -15.90
CA LEU A 39 -34.43 3.97 -15.47
C LEU A 39 -34.59 2.51 -15.92
N ALA A 40 -33.64 2.02 -16.70
CA ALA A 40 -33.62 0.67 -17.24
C ALA A 40 -32.63 -0.25 -16.52
N SER A 41 -31.46 0.28 -16.13
CA SER A 41 -30.48 -0.49 -15.35
C SER A 41 -29.71 0.38 -14.36
N LEU A 42 -29.16 -0.28 -13.35
CA LEU A 42 -28.31 0.32 -12.33
C LEU A 42 -27.00 -0.46 -12.28
N VAL A 43 -25.89 0.21 -12.01
CA VAL A 43 -24.59 -0.42 -11.73
C VAL A 43 -24.06 0.15 -10.43
N VAL A 44 -23.65 -0.73 -9.51
CA VAL A 44 -22.98 -0.35 -8.27
C VAL A 44 -21.47 -0.46 -8.46
N THR A 45 -20.77 0.63 -8.17
CA THR A 45 -19.31 0.69 -8.22
C THR A 45 -18.79 1.06 -6.83
N PRO A 46 -17.77 0.36 -6.33
CA PRO A 46 -17.02 -0.67 -7.05
C PRO A 46 -17.55 -2.09 -6.80
N ASN A 47 -17.23 -3.06 -7.67
CA ASN A 47 -17.68 -4.45 -7.53
C ASN A 47 -16.69 -5.44 -8.21
N PRO A 48 -16.06 -6.38 -7.49
CA PRO A 48 -16.08 -6.57 -6.03
C PRO A 48 -15.24 -5.51 -5.29
N GLN A 49 -15.38 -5.43 -3.97
CA GLN A 49 -14.57 -4.59 -3.09
C GLN A 49 -13.96 -5.34 -1.91
N THR A 50 -12.64 -5.23 -1.76
CA THR A 50 -11.91 -5.79 -0.62
C THR A 50 -11.66 -4.72 0.43
N LEU A 51 -12.07 -4.98 1.66
CA LEU A 51 -11.89 -4.09 2.80
C LEU A 51 -11.30 -4.81 3.99
N ASP A 52 -10.45 -4.10 4.73
CA ASP A 52 -10.06 -4.50 6.07
C ASP A 52 -11.26 -4.42 7.03
N THR A 53 -11.27 -5.22 8.10
CA THR A 53 -12.23 -5.09 9.20
C THR A 53 -12.32 -3.64 9.69
N SER A 54 -13.54 -3.12 9.88
CA SER A 54 -13.82 -1.73 10.27
C SER A 54 -13.44 -0.62 9.28
N ALA A 55 -12.84 -0.94 8.12
CA ALA A 55 -12.59 0.05 7.08
C ALA A 55 -13.91 0.51 6.42
N THR A 56 -13.90 1.73 5.89
CA THR A 56 -15.05 2.32 5.19
C THR A 56 -14.84 2.41 3.69
N GLN A 57 -15.88 2.19 2.89
CA GLN A 57 -15.88 2.35 1.44
C GLN A 57 -17.11 3.12 0.96
N GLN A 58 -16.89 4.14 0.15
CA GLN A 58 -17.98 4.84 -0.54
C GLN A 58 -18.40 4.06 -1.79
N PHE A 59 -19.65 3.58 -1.82
CA PHE A 59 -20.25 3.02 -3.02
C PHE A 59 -21.02 4.08 -3.80
N THR A 60 -21.05 3.97 -5.11
CA THR A 60 -21.81 4.83 -6.01
C THR A 60 -22.69 3.99 -6.93
N ALA A 61 -23.83 4.54 -7.34
CA ALA A 61 -24.71 3.88 -8.30
C ALA A 61 -24.92 4.77 -9.52
N SER A 62 -24.77 4.18 -10.71
CA SER A 62 -24.97 4.86 -11.99
C SER A 62 -26.15 4.22 -12.72
N GLY A 63 -27.11 5.04 -13.14
CA GLY A 63 -28.29 4.59 -13.88
C GLY A 63 -28.12 4.72 -15.39
N THR A 64 -28.67 3.77 -16.16
CA THR A 64 -28.90 3.93 -17.60
C THR A 64 -30.39 3.87 -17.92
N ASN A 65 -30.84 4.70 -18.83
CA ASN A 65 -32.24 4.80 -19.22
C ASN A 65 -32.61 3.81 -20.33
N SER A 66 -33.91 3.71 -20.63
CA SER A 66 -34.47 2.84 -21.68
C SER A 66 -33.92 3.08 -23.09
N LEU A 67 -33.26 4.22 -23.34
CA LEU A 67 -32.61 4.57 -24.61
C LEU A 67 -31.09 4.28 -24.61
N GLY A 68 -30.54 3.83 -23.48
CA GLY A 68 -29.11 3.55 -23.27
C GLY A 68 -28.27 4.75 -22.81
N GLY A 69 -28.89 5.90 -22.55
CA GLY A 69 -28.21 7.09 -22.01
C GLY A 69 -28.08 7.07 -20.49
N ALA A 70 -27.12 7.80 -19.94
CA ALA A 70 -27.00 7.96 -18.48
C ALA A 70 -28.21 8.72 -17.91
N ILE A 71 -28.66 8.33 -16.73
CA ILE A 71 -29.71 9.03 -15.97
C ILE A 71 -29.30 9.15 -14.50
N ALA A 72 -29.52 10.32 -13.91
CA ALA A 72 -29.23 10.55 -12.50
C ALA A 72 -30.15 9.72 -11.61
N VAL A 73 -29.61 9.22 -10.50
CA VAL A 73 -30.31 8.36 -9.54
C VAL A 73 -30.03 8.84 -8.11
N THR A 74 -31.01 8.68 -7.24
CA THR A 74 -30.89 8.88 -5.78
C THR A 74 -31.19 7.54 -5.11
N PRO A 75 -30.23 6.59 -5.14
CA PRO A 75 -30.47 5.24 -4.65
C PRO A 75 -30.64 5.23 -3.13
N VAL A 76 -31.47 4.30 -2.66
CA VAL A 76 -31.48 3.86 -1.26
C VAL A 76 -30.55 2.65 -1.14
N TRP A 77 -29.66 2.71 -0.15
CA TRP A 77 -28.64 1.68 0.08
C TRP A 77 -29.05 0.72 1.20
N SER A 78 -28.70 -0.56 1.05
CA SER A 78 -28.94 -1.60 2.06
C SER A 78 -27.86 -2.68 2.05
N VAL A 79 -27.74 -3.42 3.17
CA VAL A 79 -26.90 -4.62 3.31
C VAL A 79 -27.79 -5.86 3.33
N LEU A 80 -27.51 -6.84 2.47
CA LEU A 80 -28.32 -8.05 2.31
C LEU A 80 -27.69 -9.31 2.91
N ALA A 81 -26.37 -9.45 2.80
CA ALA A 81 -25.66 -10.69 3.16
C ALA A 81 -24.68 -10.49 4.34
N GLY A 82 -24.76 -9.37 5.05
CA GLY A 82 -23.86 -9.05 6.16
C GLY A 82 -22.52 -8.45 5.71
N GLY A 83 -21.47 -8.66 6.49
CA GLY A 83 -20.13 -8.12 6.22
C GLY A 83 -19.92 -6.66 6.61
N GLY A 84 -20.96 -5.98 7.11
CA GLY A 84 -20.86 -4.59 7.56
C GLY A 84 -22.20 -3.87 7.66
N THR A 85 -22.13 -2.54 7.73
CA THR A 85 -23.28 -1.63 7.70
C THR A 85 -23.13 -0.64 6.55
N ILE A 86 -24.22 -0.04 6.07
CA ILE A 86 -24.17 1.01 5.04
C ILE A 86 -25.08 2.17 5.41
N ASN A 87 -24.62 3.40 5.18
CA ASN A 87 -25.48 4.56 5.27
C ASN A 87 -26.49 4.55 4.11
N ALA A 88 -27.77 4.47 4.44
CA ALA A 88 -28.86 4.31 3.48
C ALA A 88 -28.98 5.46 2.46
N SER A 89 -28.49 6.66 2.78
CA SER A 89 -28.60 7.85 1.94
C SER A 89 -27.31 8.18 1.19
N THR A 90 -26.15 7.87 1.77
CA THR A 90 -24.86 8.23 1.16
C THR A 90 -24.20 7.07 0.44
N GLY A 91 -24.47 5.81 0.80
CA GLY A 91 -23.75 4.65 0.26
C GLY A 91 -22.39 4.40 0.90
N LEU A 92 -22.08 5.06 2.02
CA LEU A 92 -20.87 4.80 2.79
C LEU A 92 -21.03 3.49 3.57
N PHE A 93 -20.33 2.46 3.13
CA PHE A 93 -20.26 1.15 3.78
C PHE A 93 -19.15 1.13 4.83
N THR A 94 -19.38 0.47 5.97
CA THR A 94 -18.39 0.20 7.02
C THR A 94 -18.31 -1.31 7.22
N ALA A 95 -17.13 -1.91 6.97
CA ALA A 95 -16.91 -3.34 7.11
C ALA A 95 -17.06 -3.79 8.58
N GLY A 96 -17.65 -4.96 8.76
CA GLY A 96 -17.79 -5.62 10.07
C GLY A 96 -16.48 -6.25 10.55
N VAL A 97 -16.59 -7.05 11.62
CA VAL A 97 -15.46 -7.80 12.18
C VAL A 97 -15.37 -9.24 11.63
N ASP A 98 -16.45 -9.75 11.05
CA ASP A 98 -16.48 -11.07 10.44
C ASP A 98 -15.81 -11.04 9.07
N THR A 99 -14.79 -11.86 8.89
CA THR A 99 -14.09 -11.99 7.61
C THR A 99 -14.80 -12.96 6.68
N GLY A 100 -14.72 -12.69 5.39
CA GLY A 100 -15.25 -13.57 4.36
C GLY A 100 -15.67 -12.82 3.11
N THR A 101 -16.09 -13.58 2.10
CA THR A 101 -16.71 -13.03 0.89
C THR A 101 -18.20 -12.92 1.10
N PHE A 102 -18.70 -11.69 1.15
CA PHE A 102 -20.11 -11.35 1.25
C PHE A 102 -20.64 -10.99 -0.14
N THR A 103 -20.95 -12.05 -0.90
CA THR A 103 -21.44 -11.96 -2.28
C THR A 103 -22.73 -11.15 -2.36
N ASN A 104 -22.77 -10.17 -3.26
CA ASN A 104 -23.94 -9.30 -3.50
C ASN A 104 -24.52 -8.65 -2.23
N THR A 105 -23.65 -8.30 -1.28
CA THR A 105 -24.11 -7.77 0.02
C THR A 105 -24.54 -6.32 -0.01
N VAL A 106 -23.91 -5.47 -0.83
CA VAL A 106 -24.29 -4.04 -0.95
C VAL A 106 -25.32 -3.90 -2.07
N ARG A 107 -26.53 -3.47 -1.74
CA ARG A 107 -27.59 -3.19 -2.72
C ARG A 107 -27.91 -1.71 -2.80
N ALA A 108 -27.96 -1.19 -4.03
CA ALA A 108 -28.56 0.10 -4.37
C ALA A 108 -29.90 -0.11 -5.06
N THR A 109 -30.94 0.62 -4.64
CA THR A 109 -32.28 0.56 -5.26
C THR A 109 -32.75 1.96 -5.63
N SER A 110 -33.21 2.15 -6.87
CA SER A 110 -33.83 3.39 -7.35
C SER A 110 -35.15 3.04 -8.06
N GLY A 111 -36.28 3.35 -7.43
CA GLY A 111 -37.58 2.89 -7.89
C GLY A 111 -37.68 1.36 -7.83
N SER A 112 -38.01 0.71 -8.95
CA SER A 112 -38.08 -0.75 -9.08
C SER A 112 -36.78 -1.41 -9.54
N VAL A 113 -35.72 -0.63 -9.79
CA VAL A 113 -34.45 -1.14 -10.33
C VAL A 113 -33.42 -1.22 -9.21
N SER A 114 -32.75 -2.36 -9.09
CA SER A 114 -31.69 -2.59 -8.11
C SER A 114 -30.45 -3.18 -8.74
N ALA A 115 -29.29 -2.90 -8.14
CA ALA A 115 -28.03 -3.55 -8.47
C ALA A 115 -27.22 -3.83 -7.20
N ASP A 116 -26.38 -4.86 -7.27
CA ASP A 116 -25.67 -5.42 -6.13
C ASP A 116 -24.15 -5.39 -6.35
N ALA A 117 -23.39 -5.29 -5.25
CA ALA A 117 -21.94 -5.42 -5.23
C ALA A 117 -21.47 -6.38 -4.14
N THR A 118 -20.39 -7.09 -4.44
CA THR A 118 -19.73 -8.02 -3.51
C THR A 118 -18.71 -7.28 -2.65
N VAL A 119 -18.72 -7.54 -1.34
CA VAL A 119 -17.68 -7.09 -0.41
C VAL A 119 -16.89 -8.31 0.10
N ILE A 120 -15.58 -8.22 0.09
CA ILE A 120 -14.66 -9.19 0.68
C ILE A 120 -14.06 -8.52 1.92
N VAL A 121 -14.46 -8.97 3.11
CA VAL A 121 -13.85 -8.48 4.35
C VAL A 121 -12.68 -9.38 4.67
N ILE A 122 -11.49 -8.80 4.70
CA ILE A 122 -10.28 -9.44 5.17
C ILE A 122 -9.92 -8.87 6.54
N THR A 123 -9.30 -9.68 7.39
CA THR A 123 -8.56 -9.10 8.52
C THR A 123 -7.33 -8.40 7.96
N GLN A 124 -7.00 -7.22 8.50
CA GLN A 124 -5.59 -6.83 8.44
C GLN A 124 -4.76 -7.93 9.09
N PRO A 125 -3.51 -8.18 8.64
CA PRO A 125 -2.58 -8.90 9.48
C PRO A 125 -2.46 -8.13 10.81
N VAL A 126 -3.22 -8.56 11.81
CA VAL A 126 -3.00 -8.18 13.18
C VAL A 126 -1.64 -8.78 13.50
N LEU A 127 -0.65 -7.91 13.63
CA LEU A 127 0.55 -8.28 14.35
C LEU A 127 0.12 -8.50 15.79
N VAL A 128 -0.24 -9.75 16.08
CA VAL A 128 -0.68 -10.24 17.38
C VAL A 128 0.26 -9.67 18.44
N GLY A 129 -0.34 -9.13 19.50
CA GLY A 129 0.37 -8.47 20.58
C GLY A 129 1.60 -9.27 21.04
N ALA A 130 2.70 -8.53 21.24
CA ALA A 130 3.84 -8.91 22.06
C ALA A 130 4.64 -10.18 21.72
N VAL A 131 4.66 -10.65 20.47
CA VAL A 131 5.90 -11.32 20.03
C VAL A 131 6.92 -10.21 19.80
N ASN A 132 7.94 -10.15 20.67
CA ASN A 132 9.13 -9.34 20.39
C ASN A 132 9.75 -9.90 19.11
N ILE A 133 9.39 -9.31 17.97
CA ILE A 133 9.78 -9.78 16.64
C ILE A 133 11.30 -9.79 16.45
N LEU A 134 12.02 -8.96 17.22
CA LEU A 134 13.47 -8.88 17.19
C LEU A 134 14.14 -9.97 18.04
N ALA A 135 13.42 -10.66 18.93
CA ALA A 135 13.95 -11.70 19.82
C ALA A 135 15.33 -11.32 20.40
N SER A 136 16.42 -12.07 20.14
CA SER A 136 17.74 -11.75 20.69
C SER A 136 18.44 -10.56 20.03
N ALA A 137 17.91 -10.00 18.94
CA ALA A 137 18.36 -8.72 18.39
C ALA A 137 17.86 -7.52 19.21
N ALA A 138 16.80 -7.69 20.03
CA ALA A 138 16.16 -6.60 20.76
C ALA A 138 17.05 -5.79 21.73
N PRO A 139 18.03 -6.35 22.47
CA PRO A 139 18.88 -5.52 23.33
C PRO A 139 19.93 -4.69 22.57
N ASN A 140 20.09 -4.89 21.26
CA ASN A 140 21.06 -4.16 20.45
C ASN A 140 20.50 -2.82 19.98
N GLY A 141 21.28 -1.76 20.14
CA GLY A 141 21.03 -0.47 19.50
C GLY A 141 21.61 -0.42 18.10
N ILE A 142 22.74 -1.11 17.89
CA ILE A 142 23.35 -1.27 16.56
C ILE A 142 23.74 -2.72 16.28
N MET A 143 23.48 -3.16 15.05
CA MET A 143 23.93 -4.45 14.53
C MET A 143 24.50 -4.32 13.12
N ALA A 144 25.56 -5.06 12.81
CA ALA A 144 26.19 -5.07 11.49
C ALA A 144 26.61 -6.47 11.04
N GLY A 145 26.69 -6.67 9.73
CA GLY A 145 27.23 -7.87 9.12
C GLY A 145 28.75 -7.82 8.98
N THR A 146 29.31 -6.64 8.65
CA THR A 146 30.72 -6.51 8.21
C THR A 146 31.60 -5.65 9.11
N ALA A 147 31.17 -4.44 9.45
CA ALA A 147 31.95 -3.51 10.25
C ALA A 147 31.09 -2.45 10.93
N PHE A 148 31.64 -1.87 12.00
CA PHE A 148 31.21 -0.61 12.56
C PHE A 148 32.26 0.47 12.34
N SER A 149 31.81 1.70 12.08
CA SER A 149 32.64 2.91 12.13
C SER A 149 31.91 4.01 12.88
N CYS A 150 32.66 4.78 13.68
CA CYS A 150 32.16 5.99 14.30
C CYS A 150 33.23 7.08 14.24
N VAL A 151 32.88 8.29 13.78
CA VAL A 151 33.88 9.35 13.58
C VAL A 151 34.19 10.07 14.89
N SER A 152 33.19 10.67 15.55
CA SER A 152 33.43 11.38 16.81
C SER A 152 32.17 11.55 17.67
N ASN A 153 32.34 11.59 19.00
CA ASN A 153 31.32 11.98 19.99
C ASN A 153 29.97 11.23 19.91
N GLY A 154 29.93 10.07 19.26
CA GLY A 154 28.74 9.23 19.21
C GLY A 154 28.49 8.50 20.54
N VAL A 155 27.24 8.40 20.98
CA VAL A 155 26.84 7.63 22.15
C VAL A 155 25.71 6.67 21.78
N ILE A 156 25.93 5.39 22.05
CA ILE A 156 24.97 4.31 21.83
C ILE A 156 24.64 3.74 23.20
N ASN A 157 23.45 4.06 23.69
CA ASN A 157 22.95 3.61 24.97
C ASN A 157 22.28 2.23 24.87
N ALA A 158 23.04 1.23 24.40
CA ALA A 158 22.55 -0.12 24.10
C ALA A 158 23.71 -1.09 23.84
N ASN A 159 23.39 -2.35 23.54
CA ASN A 159 24.39 -3.31 23.07
C ASN A 159 24.76 -3.07 21.59
N LEU A 160 25.94 -3.55 21.22
CA LEU A 160 26.45 -3.65 19.86
C LEU A 160 26.65 -5.15 19.56
N SER A 161 26.14 -5.63 18.42
CA SER A 161 26.45 -6.99 17.94
C SER A 161 26.92 -6.99 16.48
N ILE A 162 27.96 -7.76 16.16
CA ILE A 162 28.46 -7.95 14.80
C ILE A 162 28.74 -9.42 14.52
N SER A 163 28.24 -9.90 13.39
CA SER A 163 28.52 -11.25 12.88
C SER A 163 28.09 -11.30 11.40
N PRO A 164 28.84 -12.00 10.52
CA PRO A 164 30.06 -12.75 10.79
C PRO A 164 31.31 -11.88 10.95
N GLY A 165 31.22 -10.57 10.68
CA GLY A 165 32.32 -9.64 10.93
C GLY A 165 32.67 -9.49 12.41
N THR A 166 33.83 -8.89 12.69
CA THR A 166 34.29 -8.56 14.05
C THR A 166 34.92 -7.16 14.12
N THR A 167 34.91 -6.41 13.02
CA THR A 167 35.57 -5.11 12.91
C THR A 167 34.76 -4.00 13.58
N VAL A 168 35.36 -3.34 14.55
CA VAL A 168 34.80 -2.17 15.24
C VAL A 168 35.83 -1.05 15.23
N ASN A 169 35.53 0.04 14.51
CA ASN A 169 36.39 1.23 14.44
C ASN A 169 35.67 2.43 15.06
N GLY A 170 36.41 3.28 15.78
CA GLY A 170 35.86 4.53 16.33
C GLY A 170 35.15 4.39 17.68
N PHE A 171 35.35 3.28 18.38
CA PHE A 171 34.86 3.06 19.75
C PHE A 171 36.03 2.70 20.68
N PRO A 172 36.82 3.67 21.19
CA PRO A 172 36.65 5.14 21.18
C PRO A 172 37.00 5.85 19.84
N PRO A 173 36.58 7.13 19.61
CA PRO A 173 36.05 8.12 20.57
C PRO A 173 34.57 7.98 20.91
N CYS A 174 33.80 7.22 20.15
CA CYS A 174 32.41 6.97 20.46
C CYS A 174 32.25 5.97 21.61
N VAL A 175 31.13 6.04 22.30
CA VAL A 175 30.87 5.27 23.51
C VAL A 175 29.69 4.32 23.30
N ILE A 176 29.90 3.06 23.64
CA ILE A 176 28.85 2.06 23.84
C ILE A 176 28.65 1.91 25.35
N THR A 177 27.42 2.05 25.86
CA THR A 177 27.14 1.84 27.30
C THR A 177 26.77 0.38 27.63
N GLY A 178 26.33 -0.39 26.63
CA GLY A 178 26.01 -1.81 26.76
C GLY A 178 27.18 -2.74 26.46
N SER A 179 26.86 -4.01 26.24
CA SER A 179 27.85 -5.04 25.87
C SER A 179 28.19 -4.99 24.38
N GLN A 180 29.44 -5.30 24.05
CA GLN A 180 29.89 -5.52 22.67
C GLN A 180 30.03 -7.03 22.41
N HIS A 181 29.31 -7.53 21.41
CA HIS A 181 29.31 -8.93 20.99
C HIS A 181 29.92 -9.05 19.59
N LEU A 182 31.16 -9.55 19.50
CA LEU A 182 31.94 -9.58 18.25
C LEU A 182 32.14 -11.02 17.79
N GLY A 183 31.32 -11.49 16.85
CA GLY A 183 31.39 -12.85 16.30
C GLY A 183 31.07 -13.97 17.29
N ASP A 184 30.59 -13.65 18.50
CA ASP A 184 30.25 -14.63 19.52
C ASP A 184 28.86 -15.27 19.28
N SER A 185 28.49 -16.24 20.12
CA SER A 185 27.19 -16.92 20.00
C SER A 185 25.98 -15.99 20.17
N VAL A 186 26.14 -14.88 20.92
CA VAL A 186 25.07 -13.88 21.11
C VAL A 186 24.87 -13.09 19.82
N ALA A 187 25.95 -12.60 19.20
CA ALA A 187 25.91 -11.89 17.94
C ALA A 187 25.41 -12.76 16.79
N ILE A 188 25.85 -14.03 16.73
CA ILE A 188 25.38 -15.00 15.74
C ILE A 188 23.86 -15.20 15.88
N LYS A 189 23.37 -15.45 17.10
CA LYS A 189 21.94 -15.65 17.34
C LYS A 189 21.14 -14.39 17.03
N ALA A 190 21.64 -13.21 17.40
CA ALA A 190 21.01 -11.93 17.08
C ALA A 190 20.89 -11.72 15.57
N GLN A 191 21.90 -12.06 14.76
CA GLN A 191 21.83 -11.93 13.30
C GLN A 191 20.81 -12.88 12.65
N LEU A 192 20.66 -14.10 13.20
CA LEU A 192 19.61 -15.03 12.77
C LEU A 192 18.21 -14.47 13.10
N ASP A 193 18.02 -13.97 14.32
CA ASP A 193 16.75 -13.39 14.74
C ASP A 193 16.43 -12.09 13.98
N LEU A 194 17.44 -11.26 13.67
CA LEU A 194 17.30 -10.09 12.81
C LEU A 194 16.88 -10.47 11.38
N THR A 195 17.46 -11.54 10.84
CA THR A 195 17.06 -12.09 9.54
C THR A 195 15.59 -12.53 9.55
N ALA A 196 15.18 -13.31 10.54
CA ALA A 196 13.80 -13.75 10.69
C ALA A 196 12.83 -12.57 10.86
N ALA A 197 13.21 -11.55 11.63
CA ALA A 197 12.44 -10.33 11.83
C ALA A 197 12.26 -9.55 10.52
N TYR A 198 13.36 -9.36 9.77
CA TYR A 198 13.33 -8.69 8.47
C TYR A 198 12.41 -9.43 7.50
N ASP A 199 12.57 -10.74 7.35
CA ASP A 199 11.81 -11.54 6.39
C ASP A 199 10.32 -11.57 6.76
N SER A 200 10.00 -11.66 8.05
CA SER A 200 8.63 -11.59 8.56
C SER A 200 7.98 -10.24 8.28
N LEU A 201 8.68 -9.12 8.56
CA LEU A 201 8.16 -7.79 8.33
C LEU A 201 8.07 -7.44 6.85
N LYS A 202 9.02 -7.90 6.02
CA LYS A 202 9.01 -7.71 4.56
C LYS A 202 7.91 -8.53 3.88
N GLY A 203 7.57 -9.69 4.44
CA GLY A 203 6.51 -10.57 3.94
C GLY A 203 5.09 -10.09 4.25
N LEU A 204 4.91 -9.03 5.06
CA LEU A 204 3.59 -8.47 5.32
C LEU A 204 2.99 -7.91 4.02
N PRO A 205 1.71 -8.22 3.71
CA PRO A 205 1.04 -7.71 2.53
C PRO A 205 0.93 -6.19 2.60
N CYS A 206 1.11 -5.53 1.46
CA CYS A 206 0.90 -4.09 1.34
C CYS A 206 -0.54 -3.80 0.91
N PRO A 207 -1.35 -3.13 1.75
CA PRO A 207 -2.68 -2.68 1.36
C PRO A 207 -2.61 -1.69 0.18
N VAL A 208 -3.54 -1.81 -0.77
CA VAL A 208 -3.55 -0.99 -2.01
C VAL A 208 -3.55 0.52 -1.70
N GLY A 209 -4.25 0.94 -0.64
CA GLY A 209 -4.31 2.34 -0.19
C GLY A 209 -3.06 2.86 0.54
N ASN A 210 -2.09 1.99 0.84
CA ASN A 210 -0.91 2.32 1.65
C ASN A 210 0.39 2.33 0.82
N THR A 211 0.26 2.46 -0.50
CA THR A 211 1.41 2.67 -1.39
C THR A 211 2.02 4.05 -1.18
N ILE A 212 3.35 4.12 -1.14
CA ILE A 212 4.13 5.34 -0.96
C ILE A 212 4.72 5.73 -2.32
N SER A 213 4.43 6.95 -2.77
CA SER A 213 4.88 7.46 -4.07
C SER A 213 6.35 7.86 -4.11
N ALA A 214 6.90 8.40 -3.00
CA ALA A 214 8.33 8.53 -2.76
C ALA A 214 8.64 9.10 -1.36
N ASN A 215 7.95 10.16 -0.93
CA ASN A 215 8.27 10.92 0.29
C ASN A 215 7.11 10.87 1.30
N LEU A 216 7.43 10.71 2.59
CA LEU A 216 6.46 10.72 3.69
C LEU A 216 6.43 12.03 4.47
N GLY A 217 7.35 12.95 4.20
CA GLY A 217 7.41 14.25 4.85
C GLY A 217 6.13 15.07 4.69
N GLY A 218 5.71 15.73 5.77
CA GLY A 218 4.48 16.52 5.85
C GLY A 218 3.21 15.70 6.03
N THR A 219 3.31 14.38 6.18
CA THR A 219 2.14 13.49 6.31
C THR A 219 1.94 13.00 7.74
N THR A 220 0.70 12.63 8.05
CA THR A 220 0.37 11.82 9.24
C THR A 220 -0.03 10.43 8.79
N LYS A 221 0.53 9.40 9.42
CA LYS A 221 0.21 7.99 9.16
C LYS A 221 -0.36 7.36 10.42
N MET A 222 -1.44 6.61 10.24
CA MET A 222 -1.99 5.76 11.29
C MET A 222 -1.27 4.40 11.30
N ALA A 223 -1.63 3.54 12.25
CA ALA A 223 -1.12 2.17 12.29
C ALA A 223 -1.37 1.46 10.95
N GLY A 224 -0.40 0.65 10.52
CA GLY A 224 -0.52 -0.13 9.29
C GLY A 224 0.83 -0.48 8.65
N VAL A 225 0.71 -1.18 7.52
CA VAL A 225 1.83 -1.52 6.62
C VAL A 225 1.78 -0.58 5.43
N TYR A 226 2.89 0.07 5.14
CA TYR A 226 3.09 0.99 4.03
C TYR A 226 4.27 0.54 3.18
N CYS A 227 4.15 0.61 1.86
CA CYS A 227 5.19 0.11 0.97
C CYS A 227 5.52 1.07 -0.17
N ALA A 228 6.80 1.11 -0.52
CA ALA A 228 7.28 1.68 -1.78
C ALA A 228 7.99 0.56 -2.57
N GLY A 229 7.69 0.42 -3.86
CA GLY A 229 8.48 -0.46 -4.75
C GLY A 229 9.93 0.02 -4.96
N THR A 230 10.18 1.29 -4.66
CA THR A 230 11.47 1.97 -4.79
C THR A 230 11.94 2.47 -3.40
N SER A 231 12.59 3.63 -3.37
CA SER A 231 13.08 4.26 -2.15
C SER A 231 11.96 4.94 -1.35
N ILE A 232 12.12 5.03 -0.04
CA ILE A 232 11.35 5.93 0.82
C ILE A 232 12.23 7.12 1.20
N GLY A 233 11.73 8.33 0.96
CA GLY A 233 12.25 9.58 1.48
C GLY A 233 11.44 10.09 2.67
N VAL A 234 12.09 10.78 3.60
CA VAL A 234 11.42 11.57 4.63
C VAL A 234 12.09 12.94 4.75
N THR A 235 11.50 13.95 4.13
CA THR A 235 11.96 15.35 4.20
C THR A 235 10.96 16.19 4.99
N GLY A 236 11.38 16.79 6.10
CA GLY A 236 10.46 17.43 7.06
C GLY A 236 9.84 16.44 8.04
N ILE A 237 8.69 16.78 8.64
CA ILE A 237 8.10 15.98 9.72
C ILE A 237 7.20 14.88 9.16
N LEU A 238 7.41 13.64 9.59
CA LEU A 238 6.44 12.57 9.49
C LEU A 238 5.81 12.33 10.86
N THR A 239 4.49 12.43 10.95
CA THR A 239 3.75 12.15 12.19
C THR A 239 3.18 10.73 12.16
N LEU A 240 3.40 9.96 13.22
CA LEU A 240 2.80 8.66 13.44
C LEU A 240 1.77 8.75 14.55
N ASP A 241 0.51 8.52 14.19
CA ASP A 241 -0.63 8.65 15.08
C ASP A 241 -1.17 7.26 15.44
N ALA A 242 -1.11 6.93 16.72
CA ALA A 242 -1.63 5.66 17.22
C ALA A 242 -3.12 5.70 17.56
N ASN A 243 -3.80 6.83 17.41
CA ASN A 243 -5.23 6.99 17.69
C ASN A 243 -5.62 6.48 19.10
N ASN A 244 -4.77 6.77 20.10
CA ASN A 244 -4.86 6.34 21.49
C ASN A 244 -4.67 4.82 21.73
N ASP A 245 -4.27 4.05 20.71
CA ASP A 245 -3.89 2.65 20.85
C ASP A 245 -2.38 2.48 21.08
N SER A 246 -1.97 2.25 22.32
CA SER A 246 -0.55 2.08 22.65
C SER A 246 0.10 0.79 22.11
N THR A 247 -0.70 -0.09 21.49
CA THR A 247 -0.25 -1.30 20.79
C THR A 247 -0.11 -1.08 19.29
N ALA A 248 -0.53 0.07 18.77
CA ALA A 248 -0.45 0.46 17.37
C ALA A 248 0.93 0.21 16.77
N ARG A 249 0.95 -0.35 15.56
CA ARG A 249 2.15 -0.75 14.83
C ARG A 249 2.26 -0.07 13.48
N PHE A 250 3.48 0.33 13.15
CA PHE A 250 3.79 1.00 11.89
C PHE A 250 4.91 0.24 11.21
N VAL A 251 4.68 -0.24 9.99
CA VAL A 251 5.68 -0.94 9.18
C VAL A 251 5.83 -0.22 7.86
N PHE A 252 7.03 0.27 7.59
CA PHE A 252 7.39 0.94 6.35
C PHE A 252 8.36 0.05 5.57
N GLN A 253 7.96 -0.40 4.39
CA GLN A 253 8.75 -1.26 3.53
C GLN A 253 9.27 -0.46 2.33
N ALA A 254 10.57 -0.17 2.30
CA ALA A 254 11.23 0.33 1.10
C ALA A 254 11.67 -0.84 0.22
N GLY A 255 11.43 -0.74 -1.09
CA GLY A 255 11.94 -1.67 -2.08
C GLY A 255 13.45 -1.55 -2.25
N THR A 256 13.98 -0.34 -2.13
CA THR A 256 15.42 -0.04 -2.17
C THR A 256 15.86 0.69 -0.90
N SER A 257 16.15 1.99 -0.97
CA SER A 257 16.78 2.77 0.10
C SER A 257 15.76 3.51 0.97
N LEU A 258 16.21 3.87 2.18
CA LEU A 258 15.58 4.88 3.03
C LEU A 258 16.53 6.07 3.13
N THR A 259 16.07 7.29 2.81
CA THR A 259 16.87 8.51 2.99
C THR A 259 16.07 9.58 3.73
N THR A 260 16.70 10.27 4.67
CA THR A 260 16.01 11.24 5.53
C THR A 260 16.69 12.60 5.48
N ALA A 261 15.87 13.64 5.52
CA ALA A 261 16.23 15.03 5.78
C ALA A 261 15.15 15.64 6.70
N GLY A 262 14.65 14.81 7.62
CA GLY A 262 13.40 15.02 8.34
C GLY A 262 13.33 14.21 9.62
N SER A 263 12.26 14.40 10.39
CA SER A 263 12.10 13.82 11.74
C SER A 263 10.79 13.08 11.86
N VAL A 264 10.76 12.08 12.74
CA VAL A 264 9.55 11.31 13.04
C VAL A 264 8.99 11.76 14.39
N VAL A 265 7.72 12.13 14.41
CA VAL A 265 7.00 12.53 15.63
C VAL A 265 5.95 11.48 15.94
N LEU A 266 5.93 11.00 17.18
CA LEU A 266 4.96 10.03 17.67
C LEU A 266 3.89 10.75 18.50
N ILE A 267 2.61 10.55 18.18
CA ILE A 267 1.49 11.16 18.89
C ILE A 267 0.46 10.11 19.34
N ASN A 268 -0.43 10.54 20.25
CA ASN A 268 -1.60 9.78 20.70
C ASN A 268 -1.30 8.32 21.07
N GLY A 269 -0.19 8.09 21.80
CA GLY A 269 0.18 6.76 22.30
C GLY A 269 1.11 5.95 21.38
N ALA A 270 1.55 6.49 20.25
CA ALA A 270 2.52 5.82 19.37
C ALA A 270 3.86 5.64 20.10
N LYS A 271 4.47 4.46 19.93
CA LYS A 271 5.73 4.09 20.60
C LYS A 271 6.77 3.63 19.58
N ALA A 272 7.99 4.12 19.69
CA ALA A 272 9.09 3.80 18.78
C ALA A 272 9.36 2.29 18.69
N LYS A 273 9.18 1.55 19.79
CA LYS A 273 9.34 0.09 19.81
C LYS A 273 8.40 -0.65 18.84
N ASN A 274 7.30 -0.01 18.43
CA ASN A 274 6.30 -0.55 17.51
C ASN A 274 6.44 -0.01 16.07
N VAL A 275 7.47 0.81 15.79
CA VAL A 275 7.76 1.37 14.47
C VAL A 275 8.89 0.58 13.83
N PHE A 276 8.70 0.15 12.58
CA PHE A 276 9.65 -0.69 11.85
C PHE A 276 9.90 -0.14 10.45
N TRP A 277 11.16 0.03 10.11
CA TRP A 277 11.65 0.47 8.80
C TRP A 277 12.39 -0.69 8.14
N VAL A 278 11.74 -1.35 7.18
CA VAL A 278 12.30 -2.49 6.44
C VAL A 278 12.86 -1.99 5.11
N VAL A 279 14.18 -2.03 4.97
CA VAL A 279 14.89 -1.36 3.87
C VAL A 279 15.57 -2.39 2.97
N GLY A 280 15.13 -2.44 1.70
CA GLY A 280 15.61 -3.41 0.71
C GLY A 280 17.07 -3.28 0.32
N SER A 281 17.68 -2.13 0.56
CA SER A 281 19.12 -1.92 0.47
C SER A 281 19.64 -1.23 1.73
N SER A 282 20.03 0.04 1.63
CA SER A 282 20.68 0.80 2.70
C SER A 282 19.79 1.94 3.19
N ALA A 283 19.97 2.31 4.46
CA ALA A 283 19.34 3.47 5.07
C ALA A 283 20.37 4.57 5.37
N THR A 284 20.02 5.81 5.06
CA THR A 284 20.78 7.00 5.45
C THR A 284 19.88 7.92 6.26
N ILE A 285 20.18 8.04 7.55
CA ILE A 285 19.54 9.01 8.44
C ILE A 285 20.34 10.30 8.35
N GLY A 286 19.74 11.31 7.74
CA GLY A 286 20.41 12.57 7.40
C GLY A 286 20.74 13.44 8.60
N THR A 287 21.52 14.48 8.33
CA THR A 287 22.05 15.41 9.34
C THR A 287 20.92 16.03 10.16
N GLY A 288 21.07 15.99 11.49
CA GLY A 288 20.10 16.57 12.43
C GLY A 288 18.72 15.89 12.47
N SER A 289 18.52 14.76 11.76
CA SER A 289 17.27 14.01 11.83
C SER A 289 17.02 13.49 13.26
N VAL A 290 15.79 13.69 13.77
CA VAL A 290 15.32 13.05 15.00
C VAL A 290 14.45 11.85 14.60
N TRP A 291 15.05 10.67 14.63
CA TRP A 291 14.43 9.45 14.11
C TRP A 291 13.84 8.57 15.21
N GLN A 292 12.75 7.88 14.87
CA GLN A 292 12.02 6.99 15.78
C GLN A 292 11.81 5.63 15.12
N GLY A 293 12.12 4.56 15.83
CA GLY A 293 11.81 3.19 15.43
C GLY A 293 13.01 2.31 15.07
N ASN A 294 12.69 1.08 14.68
CA ASN A 294 13.68 0.03 14.42
C ASN A 294 13.98 -0.03 12.93
N ILE A 295 15.21 0.27 12.52
CA ILE A 295 15.66 0.18 11.14
C ILE A 295 16.28 -1.20 10.92
N LEU A 296 15.69 -1.97 10.00
CA LEU A 296 16.19 -3.26 9.55
C LEU A 296 16.57 -3.12 8.08
N ALA A 297 17.86 -2.93 7.80
CA ALA A 297 18.37 -2.75 6.44
C ALA A 297 19.03 -4.03 5.93
N LEU A 298 18.81 -4.35 4.66
CA LEU A 298 19.43 -5.51 4.02
C LEU A 298 20.95 -5.33 3.91
N THR A 299 21.40 -4.13 3.53
CA THR A 299 22.82 -3.82 3.37
C THR A 299 23.33 -2.98 4.53
N SER A 300 23.46 -1.67 4.39
CA SER A 300 24.16 -0.82 5.36
C SER A 300 23.23 0.25 5.97
N ILE A 301 23.63 0.79 7.11
CA ILE A 301 22.95 1.94 7.73
C ILE A 301 24.00 3.03 7.99
N SER A 302 23.66 4.27 7.69
CA SER A 302 24.49 5.42 8.02
C SER A 302 23.67 6.46 8.76
N LEU A 303 24.19 6.94 9.89
CA LEU A 303 23.68 8.13 10.57
C LEU A 303 24.68 9.26 10.33
N LEU A 304 24.21 10.34 9.72
CA LEU A 304 24.99 11.55 9.46
C LEU A 304 25.00 12.47 10.69
N ASP A 305 25.74 13.58 10.62
CA ASP A 305 26.06 14.40 11.79
C ASP A 305 24.82 14.83 12.56
N ASP A 306 24.91 14.76 13.89
CA ASP A 306 23.87 15.18 14.84
C ASP A 306 22.53 14.42 14.70
N ALA A 307 22.47 13.34 13.90
CA ALA A 307 21.29 12.49 13.84
C ALA A 307 21.09 11.72 15.15
N THR A 308 19.85 11.69 15.63
CA THR A 308 19.44 10.97 16.84
C THR A 308 18.42 9.89 16.52
N LEU A 309 18.45 8.80 17.28
CA LEU A 309 17.60 7.63 17.07
C LEU A 309 17.10 7.09 18.41
N ILE A 310 15.79 7.20 18.65
CA ILE A 310 15.11 6.38 19.66
C ILE A 310 14.61 5.14 18.95
N GLY A 311 15.36 4.05 19.08
CA GLY A 311 15.22 2.93 18.17
C GLY A 311 16.46 2.07 18.06
N ARG A 312 16.65 1.48 16.87
CA ARG A 312 17.73 0.55 16.57
C ARG A 312 18.19 0.70 15.12
N ALA A 313 19.48 0.57 14.86
CA ALA A 313 20.07 0.52 13.52
C ALA A 313 20.65 -0.88 13.25
N LEU A 314 19.87 -1.74 12.61
CA LEU A 314 20.15 -3.16 12.44
C LEU A 314 20.44 -3.49 10.96
N ALA A 315 21.71 -3.54 10.60
CA ALA A 315 22.19 -3.89 9.26
C ALA A 315 22.49 -5.40 9.16
N ARG A 316 21.84 -6.10 8.23
CA ARG A 316 21.99 -7.55 8.05
C ARG A 316 23.35 -7.92 7.45
N ASN A 317 23.66 -7.38 6.28
CA ASN A 317 24.79 -7.83 5.48
C ASN A 317 25.91 -6.79 5.36
N GLY A 318 25.64 -5.53 5.69
CA GLY A 318 26.57 -4.42 5.53
C GLY A 318 27.05 -3.83 6.85
N ALA A 319 27.55 -2.62 6.75
CA ALA A 319 28.13 -1.88 7.88
C ALA A 319 27.11 -0.94 8.51
N VAL A 320 27.35 -0.57 9.77
CA VAL A 320 26.73 0.62 10.36
C VAL A 320 27.81 1.68 10.58
N SER A 321 27.60 2.83 9.95
CA SER A 321 28.52 3.97 9.99
C SER A 321 27.87 5.14 10.71
N LEU A 322 28.54 5.67 11.72
CA LEU A 322 28.15 6.87 12.46
C LEU A 322 29.17 7.96 12.18
N THR A 323 28.72 9.19 11.97
CA THR A 323 29.63 10.33 11.81
C THR A 323 29.83 11.02 13.16
N SER A 324 29.41 12.27 13.34
CA SER A 324 29.66 13.07 14.53
C SER A 324 28.40 13.24 15.38
N ASN A 325 28.57 13.20 16.71
CA ASN A 325 27.53 13.50 17.71
C ASN A 325 26.24 12.66 17.57
N ASN A 326 26.32 11.47 16.99
CA ASN A 326 25.15 10.60 16.88
C ASN A 326 24.72 10.05 18.23
N PHE A 327 23.41 10.01 18.49
CA PHE A 327 22.86 9.46 19.73
C PHE A 327 21.83 8.36 19.43
N ILE A 328 22.06 7.16 19.94
CA ILE A 328 21.13 6.02 19.80
C ILE A 328 20.72 5.55 21.20
N THR A 329 19.42 5.43 21.45
CA THR A 329 18.87 4.86 22.69
C THR A 329 17.74 3.89 22.36
N LEU A 330 17.65 2.79 23.11
CA LEU A 330 16.56 1.82 22.92
C LEU A 330 15.18 2.46 23.22
N PRO A 331 14.13 2.06 22.48
CA PRO A 331 12.78 2.58 22.66
C PRO A 331 11.97 1.90 23.77
#